data_AF-A0A656Z6I7-F1
#
_entry.id   AF-A0A656Z6I7-F1
#
_cell.length_a   1.000
_cell.length_b   1.000
_cell.length_c   1.000
_cell.angle_alpha   90.00
_cell.angle_beta   90.00
_cell.angle_gamma   90.00
#
_symmetry.space_group_name_H-M   'P 1'
#
loop_
_entity.id
_entity.type
_entity.pdbx_description
1 polymer ?
#
loop_
_entity_poly.entity_id
_entity_poly.type
_entity_poly.pdbx_seq_one_letter_code
_entity_poly.pdbx_strand_id
1 'polypeptide(L)'
;AFIGRAVGAKSLNQLSYIDPSKVSGKLELSIDGKPALSVDASVMKLQDEQLNYGDAEAVAKLIEAMRNGQKLQLKFAGKVSNYSLSGFVGGLIYIDEQQSRAGTVDALQAKGAKSAPPAPDVTLIKDVQQIPEQVRKDFTDEDGICGTSNGDSFSSGGGFNAKIADGLNLIGMPCGSPGAYNQSYVFYSQSENQTVPISLPTISDAGPSTTDQAWNIDWSQSNKTITAFFKGRGLGDCGIYDVWKATDDGEGKVRFVLVEERSKGDCDGNYAGGP
;
A
#
# COMPACT_ATOMS: atom_id res chain seq x y z
N ALA A 1 1.03 -4.19 -9.02
CA ALA A 1 1.12 -3.90 -7.58
C ALA A 1 0.10 -2.83 -7.24
N PHE A 2 -0.89 -3.14 -6.38
CA PHE A 2 -1.72 -2.10 -5.78
C PHE A 2 -0.86 -1.34 -4.78
N ILE A 3 -0.32 -0.19 -5.20
CA ILE A 3 0.33 0.76 -4.30
C ILE A 3 -0.80 1.50 -3.59
N GLY A 4 -1.39 0.86 -2.58
CA GLY A 4 -2.36 1.50 -1.70
C GLY A 4 -1.67 2.64 -0.97
N ARG A 5 -1.90 3.89 -1.41
CA ARG A 5 -1.48 5.06 -0.63
C ARG A 5 -2.44 5.18 0.56
N ALA A 6 -1.86 5.38 1.74
CA ALA A 6 -2.61 5.60 2.95
C ALA A 6 -3.61 6.77 2.81
N VAL A 7 -4.82 6.56 3.35
CA VAL A 7 -5.95 7.51 3.31
C VAL A 7 -5.57 8.82 3.99
N GLY A 8 -5.62 9.94 3.28
CA GLY A 8 -5.32 11.28 3.82
C GLY A 8 -3.97 11.87 3.40
N ALA A 9 -3.08 11.11 2.74
CA ALA A 9 -1.82 11.68 2.24
C ALA A 9 -2.13 12.76 1.20
N LYS A 10 -1.35 13.85 1.18
CA LYS A 10 -1.49 14.87 0.13
C LYS A 10 -1.27 14.19 -1.23
N SER A 11 -2.20 14.39 -2.15
CA SER A 11 -2.11 13.81 -3.49
C SER A 11 -0.88 14.38 -4.20
N LEU A 12 0.12 13.54 -4.42
CA LEU A 12 1.17 13.82 -5.39
C LEU A 12 0.57 13.60 -6.78
N ASN A 13 0.17 14.70 -7.41
CA ASN A 13 -0.30 14.72 -8.78
C ASN A 13 0.91 14.51 -9.70
N GLN A 14 0.92 13.40 -10.43
CA GLN A 14 2.01 13.01 -11.30
C GLN A 14 1.43 12.42 -12.58
N LEU A 15 2.09 12.71 -13.70
CA LEU A 15 1.86 12.00 -14.95
C LEU A 15 2.91 10.90 -15.08
N SER A 16 2.45 9.68 -15.31
CA SER A 16 3.31 8.52 -15.55
C SER A 16 3.02 7.94 -16.93
N TYR A 17 4.07 7.65 -17.69
CA TYR A 17 3.98 7.01 -19.01
C TYR A 17 4.79 5.72 -19.02
N ILE A 18 4.17 4.64 -19.50
CA ILE A 18 4.73 3.28 -19.48
C ILE A 18 5.11 2.88 -20.91
N ASP A 19 6.38 3.03 -21.26
CA ASP A 19 7.03 2.42 -22.44
C ASP A 19 8.56 2.53 -22.29
N PRO A 20 9.25 1.46 -21.85
CA PRO A 20 10.68 1.50 -21.57
C PRO A 20 11.54 1.66 -22.84
N SER A 21 10.97 1.49 -24.03
CA SER A 21 11.70 1.63 -25.30
C SER A 21 11.91 3.08 -25.74
N LYS A 22 11.30 4.06 -25.05
CA LYS A 22 11.21 5.45 -25.50
C LYS A 22 11.52 6.45 -24.39
N VAL A 23 12.80 6.67 -24.14
CA VAL A 23 13.32 7.65 -23.16
C VAL A 23 13.63 9.03 -23.76
N SER A 24 13.28 9.27 -25.03
CA SER A 24 13.59 10.53 -25.72
C SER A 24 12.43 11.02 -26.60
N GLY A 25 12.38 12.34 -26.77
CA GLY A 25 11.36 13.03 -27.56
C GLY A 25 10.36 13.80 -26.71
N LYS A 26 9.47 14.52 -27.41
CA LYS A 26 8.48 15.39 -26.78
C LYS A 26 7.17 14.63 -26.56
N LEU A 27 6.70 14.62 -25.32
CA LEU A 27 5.37 14.15 -24.95
C LEU A 27 4.41 15.33 -25.01
N GLU A 28 3.39 15.21 -25.85
CA GLU A 28 2.41 16.25 -26.11
C GLU A 28 1.02 15.71 -25.79
N LEU A 29 0.30 16.35 -24.87
CA LEU A 29 -1.09 16.07 -24.53
C LEU A 29 -1.96 17.21 -25.03
N SER A 30 -3.07 16.85 -25.66
CA SER A 30 -4.13 17.79 -26.03
C SER A 30 -5.49 17.28 -25.58
N ILE A 31 -6.36 18.20 -25.21
CA ILE A 31 -7.75 17.95 -24.81
C ILE A 31 -8.65 18.57 -25.86
N ASP A 32 -9.47 17.74 -26.52
CA ASP A 32 -10.35 18.15 -27.61
C ASP A 32 -9.62 18.97 -28.70
N GLY A 33 -8.38 18.58 -29.00
CA GLY A 33 -7.52 19.22 -29.99
C GLY A 33 -6.79 20.49 -29.50
N LYS A 34 -7.05 20.96 -28.28
CA LYS A 34 -6.32 22.09 -27.67
C LYS A 34 -5.09 21.58 -26.92
N PRO A 35 -3.88 22.13 -27.16
CA PRO A 35 -2.70 21.75 -26.39
C PRO A 35 -2.92 21.98 -24.88
N ALA A 36 -2.58 20.99 -24.06
CA ALA A 36 -2.77 21.03 -22.61
C ALA A 36 -1.46 20.82 -21.84
N LEU A 37 -0.56 19.97 -22.34
CA LEU A 37 0.77 19.77 -21.76
C LEU A 37 1.76 19.42 -22.87
N SER A 38 2.98 19.95 -22.78
CA SER A 38 4.07 19.59 -23.69
C SER A 38 5.37 19.57 -22.91
N VAL A 39 6.00 18.41 -22.84
CA VAL A 39 7.14 18.15 -21.95
C VAL A 39 8.15 17.25 -22.65
N ASP A 40 9.43 17.56 -22.49
CA ASP A 40 10.51 16.72 -23.02
C ASP A 40 10.73 15.51 -22.10
N ALA A 41 10.90 14.32 -22.68
CA ALA A 41 11.15 13.11 -21.89
C ALA A 41 12.42 13.23 -21.02
N SER A 42 13.39 14.06 -21.40
CA SER A 42 14.63 14.28 -20.63
C SER A 42 14.43 14.92 -19.26
N VAL A 43 13.30 15.62 -19.03
CA VAL A 43 12.99 16.19 -17.71
C VAL A 43 12.15 15.26 -16.84
N MET A 44 11.76 14.09 -17.37
CA MET A 44 11.03 13.07 -16.64
C MET A 44 11.99 12.13 -15.90
N LYS A 45 11.56 11.60 -14.76
CA LYS A 45 12.33 10.61 -14.01
C LYS A 45 11.92 9.21 -14.44
N LEU A 46 12.87 8.39 -14.88
CA LEU A 46 12.64 6.97 -15.11
C LEU A 46 12.67 6.22 -13.76
N GLN A 47 11.56 5.60 -13.39
CA GLN A 47 11.45 4.77 -12.18
C GLN A 47 10.50 3.61 -12.48
N ASP A 48 10.92 2.38 -12.17
CA ASP A 48 10.13 1.15 -12.37
C ASP A 48 9.54 1.02 -13.79
N GLU A 49 10.36 1.29 -14.81
CA GLU A 49 9.97 1.31 -16.24
C GLU A 49 8.93 2.38 -16.63
N GLN A 50 8.70 3.37 -15.77
CA GLN A 50 7.79 4.49 -16.01
C GLN A 50 8.54 5.81 -16.10
N LEU A 51 8.19 6.62 -17.11
CA LEU A 51 8.60 8.02 -17.17
C LEU A 51 7.64 8.87 -16.36
N ASN A 52 8.18 9.53 -15.34
CA ASN A 52 7.40 10.24 -14.34
C ASN A 52 7.65 11.75 -14.43
N TYR A 53 6.57 12.51 -14.62
CA TYR A 53 6.56 13.96 -14.62
C TYR A 53 5.80 14.49 -13.40
N GLY A 54 6.54 15.09 -12.46
CA GLY A 54 6.04 15.48 -11.13
C GLY A 54 5.83 16.99 -10.94
N ASP A 55 5.70 17.78 -12.01
CA ASP A 55 5.34 19.20 -11.90
C ASP A 55 3.86 19.31 -11.48
N ALA A 56 3.64 19.62 -10.20
CA ALA A 56 2.30 19.62 -9.62
C ALA A 56 1.38 20.67 -10.24
N GLU A 57 1.90 21.84 -10.66
CA GLU A 57 1.11 22.91 -11.25
C GLU A 57 0.68 22.53 -12.67
N ALA A 58 1.62 22.03 -13.48
CA ALA A 58 1.34 21.59 -14.84
C ALA A 58 0.36 20.41 -14.87
N VAL A 59 0.52 19.44 -13.96
CA VAL A 59 -0.41 18.31 -13.85
C VAL A 59 -1.79 18.76 -13.34
N ALA A 60 -1.87 19.72 -12.42
CA ALA A 60 -3.15 20.27 -11.98
C ALA A 60 -3.91 20.96 -13.13
N LYS A 61 -3.21 21.76 -13.95
CA LYS A 61 -3.77 22.39 -15.16
C LYS A 61 -4.24 21.35 -16.18
N LEU A 62 -3.49 20.26 -16.36
CA LEU A 62 -3.89 19.15 -17.22
C LEU A 62 -5.18 18.47 -16.71
N ILE A 63 -5.26 18.17 -15.41
CA ILE A 63 -6.47 17.60 -14.79
C ILE A 63 -7.66 18.56 -15.00
N GLU A 64 -7.46 19.86 -14.82
CA GLU A 64 -8.49 20.87 -15.06
C GLU A 64 -8.98 20.87 -16.52
N ALA A 65 -8.07 20.80 -17.49
CA ALA A 65 -8.44 20.68 -18.90
C ALA A 65 -9.22 19.39 -19.16
N MET A 66 -8.77 18.25 -18.63
CA MET A 66 -9.42 16.95 -18.78
C MET A 66 -10.84 16.91 -18.19
N ARG A 67 -11.09 17.61 -17.08
CA ARG A 67 -12.44 17.71 -16.49
C ARG A 67 -13.47 18.35 -17.40
N ASN A 68 -13.01 19.29 -18.24
CA ASN A 68 -13.87 20.07 -19.13
C ASN A 68 -13.89 19.50 -20.56
N GLY A 69 -13.18 18.40 -20.81
CA GLY A 69 -13.02 17.83 -22.13
C GLY A 69 -13.58 16.44 -22.30
N GLN A 70 -13.62 15.95 -23.54
CA GLN A 70 -14.19 14.65 -23.90
C GLN A 70 -13.13 13.66 -24.41
N LYS A 71 -12.03 14.16 -24.96
CA LYS A 71 -11.00 13.37 -25.60
C LYS A 71 -9.60 13.87 -25.23
N LEU A 72 -8.79 12.97 -24.69
CA LEU A 72 -7.35 13.17 -24.52
C LEU A 72 -6.63 12.57 -25.74
N GLN A 73 -5.75 13.34 -26.37
CA GLN A 73 -4.81 12.83 -27.35
C GLN A 73 -3.39 12.95 -26.81
N LEU A 74 -2.68 11.84 -26.77
CA LEU A 74 -1.28 11.73 -26.44
C LEU A 74 -0.47 11.52 -27.71
N LYS A 75 0.49 12.40 -27.96
CA LYS A 75 1.50 12.23 -29.00
C LYS A 75 2.86 12.08 -28.34
N PHE A 76 3.51 10.95 -28.58
CA PHE A 76 4.84 10.68 -28.07
C PHE A 76 5.64 9.83 -29.04
N ALA A 77 6.85 10.31 -29.37
CA ALA A 77 7.80 9.62 -30.25
C ALA A 77 7.15 9.05 -31.53
N GLY A 78 6.39 9.89 -32.24
CA GLY A 78 5.74 9.56 -33.51
C GLY A 78 4.46 8.73 -33.40
N LYS A 79 4.08 8.24 -32.21
CA LYS A 79 2.81 7.56 -31.97
C LYS A 79 1.77 8.58 -31.50
N VAL A 80 0.53 8.42 -31.98
CA VAL A 80 -0.63 9.19 -31.52
C VAL A 80 -1.65 8.21 -30.95
N SER A 81 -2.02 8.41 -29.69
CA SER A 81 -3.01 7.63 -28.97
C SER A 81 -4.16 8.54 -28.56
N ASN A 82 -5.38 8.04 -28.64
CA ASN A 82 -6.57 8.80 -28.26
C ASN A 82 -7.32 8.04 -27.16
N TYR A 83 -7.75 8.76 -26.13
CA TYR A 83 -8.46 8.24 -24.98
C TYR A 83 -9.75 9.04 -24.77
N SER A 84 -10.84 8.34 -24.48
CA SER A 84 -12.08 8.98 -24.02
C SER A 84 -11.91 9.45 -22.58
N LEU A 85 -12.43 10.63 -22.27
CA LEU A 85 -12.53 11.17 -20.91
C LEU A 85 -13.90 10.92 -20.27
N SER A 86 -14.75 10.11 -20.91
CA SER A 86 -16.00 9.65 -20.33
C SER A 86 -15.72 8.93 -19.00
N GLY A 87 -16.34 9.40 -17.93
CA GLY A 87 -16.13 8.87 -16.58
C GLY A 87 -14.93 9.46 -15.83
N PHE A 88 -14.10 10.31 -16.44
CA PHE A 88 -12.95 10.93 -15.76
C PHE A 88 -13.38 11.72 -14.51
N VAL A 89 -14.41 12.57 -14.64
CA VAL A 89 -14.99 13.34 -13.52
C VAL A 89 -15.53 12.42 -12.42
N GLY A 90 -16.23 11.33 -12.79
CA GLY A 90 -16.72 10.34 -11.82
C GLY A 90 -15.59 9.63 -11.09
N GLY A 91 -14.50 9.31 -11.80
CA GLY A 91 -13.28 8.76 -11.20
C GLY A 91 -12.62 9.71 -10.21
N LEU A 92 -12.56 11.02 -10.52
CA LEU A 92 -12.05 12.02 -9.57
C LEU A 92 -12.91 12.13 -8.30
N ILE A 93 -14.24 12.10 -8.44
CA ILE A 93 -15.16 12.10 -7.29
C ILE A 93 -14.93 10.86 -6.43
N TYR A 94 -14.83 9.68 -7.04
CA TYR A 94 -14.53 8.44 -6.32
C TYR A 94 -13.21 8.53 -5.56
N ILE A 95 -12.14 9.07 -6.17
CA ILE A 95 -10.86 9.29 -5.48
C ILE A 95 -11.03 10.23 -4.28
N ASP A 96 -11.77 11.34 -4.45
CA ASP A 96 -12.06 12.28 -3.38
C ASP A 96 -12.80 11.59 -2.21
N GLU A 97 -13.76 10.71 -2.50
CA GLU A 97 -14.49 9.94 -1.48
C GLU A 97 -13.58 8.95 -0.74
N GLN A 98 -12.82 8.13 -1.49
CA GLN A 98 -11.92 7.12 -0.91
C GLN A 98 -10.81 7.74 -0.05
N GLN A 99 -10.39 8.98 -0.37
CA GLN A 99 -9.39 9.72 0.39
C GLN A 99 -9.99 10.57 1.52
N SER A 100 -11.31 10.53 1.73
CA SER A 100 -12.02 11.41 2.67
C SER A 100 -11.79 12.91 2.39
N ARG A 101 -11.67 13.28 1.12
CA ARG A 101 -11.45 14.64 0.60
C ARG A 101 -12.67 15.25 -0.06
N ALA A 102 -13.75 14.49 -0.26
CA ALA A 102 -15.01 15.06 -0.77
C ALA A 102 -15.51 16.19 0.15
N GLY A 103 -15.75 17.36 -0.45
CA GLY A 103 -16.16 18.59 0.22
C GLY A 103 -15.03 19.40 0.85
N THR A 104 -13.76 19.03 0.66
CA THR A 104 -12.60 19.80 1.13
C THR A 104 -12.14 20.82 0.09
N VAL A 105 -11.33 21.79 0.53
CA VAL A 105 -10.73 22.80 -0.35
C VAL A 105 -9.76 22.20 -1.38
N ASP A 106 -9.20 21.02 -1.08
CA ASP A 106 -8.19 20.35 -1.91
C ASP A 106 -8.68 19.08 -2.60
N ALA A 107 -10.01 18.83 -2.59
CA ALA A 107 -10.61 17.81 -3.45
C ALA A 107 -10.27 18.06 -4.93
N LEU A 108 -10.04 16.99 -5.67
CA LEU A 108 -9.75 17.03 -7.10
C LEU A 108 -10.97 17.54 -7.88
N GLN A 109 -12.16 17.10 -7.50
CA GLN A 109 -13.41 17.45 -8.17
C GLN A 109 -14.54 17.86 -7.21
N ALA A 110 -14.81 17.09 -6.16
CA ALA A 110 -15.88 17.37 -5.21
C ALA A 110 -15.46 18.45 -4.20
N LYS A 111 -15.11 19.66 -4.69
CA LYS A 111 -14.58 20.74 -3.86
C LYS A 111 -15.61 21.30 -2.89
N GLY A 112 -15.14 21.76 -1.73
CA GLY A 112 -15.95 22.48 -0.75
C GLY A 112 -15.09 23.35 0.17
N ALA A 113 -15.65 23.72 1.33
CA ALA A 113 -15.01 24.62 2.28
C ALA A 113 -14.34 23.92 3.48
N LYS A 114 -14.45 22.59 3.58
CA LYS A 114 -13.83 21.86 4.70
C LYS A 114 -12.31 21.86 4.55
N SER A 115 -11.60 21.83 5.67
CA SER A 115 -10.16 21.58 5.67
C SER A 115 -9.86 20.18 5.12
N ALA A 116 -8.69 20.04 4.49
CA ALA A 116 -8.17 18.74 4.11
C ALA A 116 -8.08 17.80 5.34
N PRO A 117 -8.31 16.48 5.18
CA PRO A 117 -8.01 15.53 6.25
C PRO A 117 -6.52 15.60 6.61
N PRO A 118 -6.16 15.31 7.88
CA PRO A 118 -4.76 15.21 8.28
C PRO A 118 -4.06 14.10 7.48
N ALA A 119 -2.73 14.15 7.49
CA ALA A 119 -1.94 13.05 6.94
C ALA A 119 -2.33 11.73 7.62
N PRO A 120 -2.22 10.60 6.91
CA PRO A 120 -2.55 9.30 7.48
C PRO A 120 -1.59 9.00 8.62
N ASP A 121 -2.13 8.44 9.70
CA ASP A 121 -1.36 7.83 10.80
C ASP A 121 -0.68 6.51 10.39
N VAL A 122 -0.55 6.23 9.09
CA VAL A 122 0.14 5.06 8.54
C VAL A 122 0.97 5.45 7.33
N THR A 123 2.20 4.95 7.28
CA THR A 123 3.16 5.21 6.23
C THR A 123 3.69 3.90 5.66
N LEU A 124 3.95 3.88 4.35
CA LEU A 124 4.58 2.74 3.71
C LEU A 124 6.09 2.78 3.95
N ILE A 125 6.66 1.64 4.30
CA ILE A 125 8.10 1.42 4.35
C ILE A 125 8.51 0.98 2.94
N LYS A 126 9.29 1.83 2.28
CA LYS A 126 9.73 1.71 0.87
C LYS A 126 11.21 1.39 0.74
N ASP A 127 11.96 1.54 1.82
CA ASP A 127 13.39 1.28 1.87
C ASP A 127 13.74 0.72 3.24
N VAL A 128 14.65 -0.24 3.28
CA VAL A 128 15.09 -0.91 4.51
C VAL A 128 15.74 0.05 5.52
N GLN A 129 16.27 1.19 5.06
CA GLN A 129 16.79 2.26 5.92
C GLN A 129 15.69 2.98 6.71
N GLN A 130 14.42 2.87 6.30
CA GLN A 130 13.29 3.43 7.03
C GLN A 130 12.86 2.56 8.22
N ILE A 131 13.40 1.34 8.34
CA ILE A 131 13.22 0.46 9.48
C ILE A 131 14.22 0.86 10.58
N PRO A 132 13.83 0.78 11.87
CA PRO A 132 14.74 1.00 13.00
C PRO A 132 15.98 0.10 12.90
N GLU A 133 17.15 0.69 13.19
CA GLU A 133 18.45 0.02 13.07
C GLU A 133 18.52 -1.27 13.91
N GLN A 134 17.86 -1.29 15.07
CA GLN A 134 17.85 -2.43 16.00
C GLN A 134 17.34 -3.73 15.37
N VAL A 135 16.44 -3.64 14.39
CA VAL A 135 15.76 -4.81 13.78
C VAL A 135 16.06 -4.92 12.29
N ARG A 136 16.87 -4.03 11.72
CA ARG A 136 17.18 -4.04 10.27
C ARG A 136 17.81 -5.35 9.82
N LYS A 137 18.70 -5.90 10.64
CA LYS A 137 19.38 -7.18 10.39
C LYS A 137 18.41 -8.36 10.26
N ASP A 138 17.22 -8.28 10.84
CA ASP A 138 16.22 -9.34 10.73
C ASP A 138 15.78 -9.53 9.27
N PHE A 139 15.90 -8.48 8.44
CA PHE A 139 15.45 -8.46 7.04
C PHE A 139 16.57 -8.45 6.00
N THR A 140 17.76 -7.94 6.37
CA THR A 140 18.89 -7.74 5.45
C THR A 140 20.00 -8.78 5.57
N ASP A 141 19.98 -9.59 6.62
CA ASP A 141 20.94 -10.68 6.81
C ASP A 141 20.34 -11.99 6.30
N GLU A 142 21.13 -12.82 5.62
CA GLU A 142 20.68 -14.13 5.15
C GLU A 142 20.29 -15.02 6.33
N ASP A 143 21.01 -14.91 7.45
CA ASP A 143 20.75 -15.61 8.70
C ASP A 143 19.80 -14.85 9.65
N GLY A 144 19.20 -13.75 9.18
CA GLY A 144 18.21 -12.98 9.93
C GLY A 144 16.90 -13.74 10.15
N ILE A 145 16.08 -13.30 11.12
CA ILE A 145 14.77 -13.92 11.42
C ILE A 145 13.89 -14.03 10.16
N CYS A 146 13.97 -13.02 9.30
CA CYS A 146 13.26 -12.90 8.04
C CYS A 146 14.20 -12.97 6.84
N GLY A 147 15.41 -13.48 7.02
CA GLY A 147 16.44 -13.58 6.00
C GLY A 147 15.99 -14.41 4.79
N THR A 148 16.53 -14.03 3.64
CA THR A 148 16.31 -14.71 2.36
C THR A 148 17.66 -14.95 1.70
N SER A 149 17.74 -15.92 0.78
CA SER A 149 19.00 -16.25 0.09
C SER A 149 19.57 -15.11 -0.78
N ASN A 150 18.80 -14.06 -1.03
CA ASN A 150 19.26 -12.84 -1.71
C ASN A 150 19.60 -11.69 -0.73
N GLY A 151 19.49 -11.91 0.59
CA GLY A 151 19.77 -10.92 1.64
C GLY A 151 18.82 -9.72 1.65
N ASP A 152 17.66 -9.81 0.97
CA ASP A 152 16.69 -8.72 0.86
C ASP A 152 15.26 -9.27 0.79
N SER A 153 14.71 -9.59 1.96
CA SER A 153 13.30 -9.95 2.14
C SER A 153 12.36 -8.77 1.97
N PHE A 154 12.89 -7.54 2.05
CA PHE A 154 12.13 -6.31 1.88
C PHE A 154 11.65 -6.13 0.43
N SER A 155 12.41 -6.62 -0.54
CA SER A 155 12.04 -6.59 -1.96
C SER A 155 10.72 -7.33 -2.28
N SER A 156 10.25 -8.21 -1.39
CA SER A 156 9.02 -8.98 -1.52
C SER A 156 7.97 -8.57 -0.48
N GLY A 157 6.86 -7.98 -0.92
CA GLY A 157 5.79 -7.52 -0.04
C GLY A 157 6.05 -6.11 0.53
N GLY A 158 5.02 -5.28 0.65
CA GLY A 158 5.18 -3.93 1.20
C GLY A 158 5.17 -3.95 2.73
N GLY A 159 6.03 -3.14 3.37
CA GLY A 159 5.99 -2.90 4.82
C GLY A 159 5.25 -1.61 5.19
N PHE A 160 4.87 -1.46 6.46
CA PHE A 160 4.22 -0.25 6.97
C PHE A 160 4.64 0.11 8.39
N ASN A 161 4.54 1.40 8.71
CA ASN A 161 4.63 1.95 10.06
C ASN A 161 3.33 2.70 10.36
N ALA A 162 2.63 2.28 11.41
CA ALA A 162 1.32 2.77 11.82
C ALA A 162 1.35 3.32 13.25
N LYS A 163 0.89 4.55 13.44
CA LYS A 163 0.73 5.14 14.77
C LYS A 163 -0.41 4.47 15.52
N ILE A 164 -0.13 3.97 16.71
CA ILE A 164 -1.11 3.37 17.63
C ILE A 164 -1.50 4.38 18.72
N ALA A 165 -0.53 5.11 19.28
CA ALA A 165 -0.73 6.19 20.23
C ALA A 165 0.40 7.24 20.08
N ASP A 166 0.37 8.32 20.86
CA ASP A 166 1.45 9.31 20.84
C ASP A 166 2.76 8.66 21.30
N GLY A 167 3.77 8.67 20.42
CA GLY A 167 5.07 8.03 20.69
C GLY A 167 5.09 6.51 20.56
N LEU A 168 3.99 5.88 20.13
CA LEU A 168 3.86 4.43 20.00
C LEU A 168 3.40 4.04 18.59
N ASN A 169 4.24 3.28 17.89
CA ASN A 169 3.98 2.80 16.54
C ASN A 169 4.02 1.27 16.45
N LEU A 170 3.22 0.74 15.53
CA LEU A 170 3.27 -0.63 15.03
C LEU A 170 4.03 -0.64 13.71
N ILE A 171 5.04 -1.49 13.60
CA ILE A 171 5.74 -1.77 12.35
C ILE A 171 5.33 -3.16 11.88
N GLY A 172 4.88 -3.30 10.64
CA GLY A 172 4.58 -4.58 9.99
C GLY A 172 5.45 -4.77 8.76
N MET A 173 6.15 -5.90 8.66
CA MET A 173 7.12 -6.17 7.61
C MET A 173 6.93 -7.56 7.02
N PRO A 174 7.10 -7.76 5.70
CA PRO A 174 7.18 -9.09 5.12
C PRO A 174 8.35 -9.86 5.74
N CYS A 175 8.20 -11.18 5.89
CA CYS A 175 9.20 -12.02 6.52
C CYS A 175 9.51 -13.25 5.67
N GLY A 176 10.75 -13.39 5.18
CA GLY A 176 11.13 -14.49 4.31
C GLY A 176 10.55 -14.44 2.90
N SER A 177 10.93 -15.42 2.08
CA SER A 177 10.54 -15.47 0.67
C SER A 177 9.04 -15.79 0.49
N PRO A 178 8.32 -15.08 -0.40
CA PRO A 178 6.93 -15.40 -0.70
C PRO A 178 6.79 -16.80 -1.28
N GLY A 179 5.80 -17.54 -0.80
CA GLY A 179 5.31 -18.73 -1.47
C GLY A 179 4.31 -18.39 -2.58
N ALA A 180 3.89 -19.39 -3.36
CA ALA A 180 2.94 -19.20 -4.46
C ALA A 180 1.58 -18.60 -4.02
N TYR A 181 1.18 -18.81 -2.76
CA TYR A 181 -0.12 -18.39 -2.23
C TYR A 181 -0.03 -17.53 -0.97
N ASN A 182 1.14 -17.45 -0.35
CA ASN A 182 1.29 -16.90 1.00
C ASN A 182 2.55 -16.03 1.10
N GLN A 183 2.37 -14.83 1.63
CA GLN A 183 3.45 -13.99 2.16
C GLN A 183 3.26 -13.88 3.68
N SER A 184 4.27 -14.26 4.46
CA SER A 184 4.27 -14.04 5.91
C SER A 184 4.75 -12.65 6.25
N TYR A 185 4.30 -12.18 7.42
CA TYR A 185 4.60 -10.89 8.00
C TYR A 185 4.91 -11.03 9.49
N VAL A 186 5.85 -10.23 9.97
CA VAL A 186 6.20 -10.06 11.40
C VAL A 186 5.89 -8.64 11.85
N PHE A 187 5.74 -8.45 13.17
CA PHE A 187 5.34 -7.18 13.75
C PHE A 187 6.26 -6.75 14.88
N TYR A 188 6.47 -5.44 14.99
CA TYR A 188 7.27 -4.83 16.03
C TYR A 188 6.53 -3.65 16.67
N SER A 189 6.69 -3.51 17.98
CA SER A 189 6.28 -2.33 18.74
C SER A 189 7.45 -1.38 18.79
N GLN A 190 7.24 -0.14 18.36
CA GLN A 190 8.24 0.91 18.40
C GLN A 190 7.80 2.02 19.36
N SER A 191 8.63 2.30 20.36
CA SER A 191 8.43 3.36 21.35
C SER A 191 9.77 4.01 21.69
N GLU A 192 9.86 5.34 21.58
CA GLU A 192 11.11 6.09 21.78
C GLU A 192 12.30 5.46 21.02
N ASN A 193 13.30 4.93 21.74
CA ASN A 193 14.51 4.29 21.19
C ASN A 193 14.44 2.76 21.23
N GLN A 194 13.27 2.18 21.50
CA GLN A 194 13.06 0.74 21.56
C GLN A 194 12.21 0.27 20.39
N THR A 195 12.60 -0.86 19.81
CA THR A 195 11.83 -1.60 18.81
C THR A 195 11.91 -3.06 19.20
N VAL A 196 10.77 -3.66 19.54
CA VAL A 196 10.69 -5.03 20.07
C VAL A 196 9.69 -5.86 19.27
N PRO A 197 9.97 -7.15 19.00
CA PRO A 197 9.03 -8.00 18.28
C PRO A 197 7.75 -8.21 19.08
N ILE A 198 6.63 -8.43 18.37
CA ILE A 198 5.32 -8.71 18.96
C ILE A 198 4.84 -10.08 18.49
N SER A 199 4.57 -10.98 19.42
CA SER A 199 3.87 -12.23 19.13
C SER A 199 2.34 -12.00 19.11
N LEU A 200 1.67 -12.71 18.22
CA LEU A 200 0.23 -12.66 17.98
C LEU A 200 -0.48 -13.77 18.77
N PRO A 201 -1.50 -13.47 19.58
CA PRO A 201 -2.28 -14.51 20.25
C PRO A 201 -3.07 -15.36 19.23
N THR A 202 -3.10 -16.68 19.40
CA THR A 202 -3.83 -17.62 18.53
C THR A 202 -4.45 -18.73 19.37
N ILE A 203 -5.38 -19.50 18.82
CA ILE A 203 -5.93 -20.69 19.47
C ILE A 203 -5.37 -21.95 18.82
N SER A 204 -4.66 -22.76 19.60
CA SER A 204 -4.18 -24.07 19.16
C SER A 204 -5.03 -25.20 19.75
N ASP A 205 -4.83 -26.43 19.27
CA ASP A 205 -5.43 -27.63 19.86
C ASP A 205 -5.07 -27.82 21.35
N ALA A 206 -3.94 -27.25 21.79
CA ALA A 206 -3.51 -27.27 23.20
C ALA A 206 -4.09 -26.10 24.03
N GLY A 207 -4.88 -25.23 23.42
CA GLY A 207 -5.44 -24.02 24.04
C GLY A 207 -4.80 -22.72 23.53
N PRO A 208 -5.00 -21.59 24.26
CA PRO A 208 -4.43 -20.31 23.91
C PRO A 208 -2.91 -20.37 23.77
N SER A 209 -2.40 -19.83 22.67
CA SER A 209 -0.98 -19.84 22.32
C SER A 209 -0.59 -18.53 21.64
N THR A 210 0.62 -18.46 21.09
CA THR A 210 1.12 -17.35 20.30
C THR A 210 1.82 -17.83 19.03
N THR A 211 1.74 -17.03 17.97
CA THR A 211 2.53 -17.15 16.74
C THR A 211 3.29 -15.85 16.48
N ASP A 212 4.45 -15.91 15.85
CA ASP A 212 5.23 -14.70 15.51
C ASP A 212 4.93 -14.19 14.11
N GLN A 213 4.15 -14.93 13.31
CA GLN A 213 3.86 -14.59 11.92
C GLN A 213 2.37 -14.58 11.62
N ALA A 214 1.97 -13.65 10.75
CA ALA A 214 0.67 -13.62 10.09
C ALA A 214 0.83 -13.74 8.58
N TRP A 215 -0.19 -14.23 7.89
CA TRP A 215 -0.12 -14.53 6.46
C TRP A 215 -1.09 -13.66 5.65
N ASN A 216 -0.66 -13.14 4.49
CA ASN A 216 -1.51 -12.38 3.56
C ASN A 216 -2.33 -11.28 4.24
N ILE A 217 -1.64 -10.38 4.93
CA ILE A 217 -2.27 -9.44 5.84
C ILE A 217 -2.96 -8.26 5.13
N ASP A 218 -3.95 -7.68 5.80
CA ASP A 218 -4.53 -6.37 5.52
C ASP A 218 -4.62 -5.55 6.82
N TRP A 219 -4.14 -4.31 6.78
CA TRP A 219 -4.13 -3.40 7.93
C TRP A 219 -5.18 -2.30 7.78
N SER A 220 -6.07 -2.19 8.78
CA SER A 220 -7.00 -1.08 8.91
C SER A 220 -6.54 -0.10 9.98
N GLN A 221 -6.09 1.08 9.57
CA GLN A 221 -5.70 2.14 10.50
C GLN A 221 -6.87 2.66 11.33
N SER A 222 -8.07 2.74 10.76
CA SER A 222 -9.26 3.26 11.45
C SER A 222 -9.72 2.35 12.58
N ASN A 223 -9.65 1.03 12.37
CA ASN A 223 -10.07 0.04 13.35
C ASN A 223 -8.91 -0.46 14.23
N LYS A 224 -7.67 -0.15 13.82
CA LYS A 224 -6.42 -0.70 14.34
C LYS A 224 -6.43 -2.23 14.30
N THR A 225 -6.85 -2.80 13.18
CA THR A 225 -7.00 -4.26 13.03
C THR A 225 -6.12 -4.79 11.92
N ILE A 226 -5.52 -5.95 12.16
CA ILE A 226 -4.92 -6.82 11.14
C ILE A 226 -5.93 -7.90 10.83
N THR A 227 -6.25 -8.08 9.55
CA THR A 227 -6.84 -9.30 9.04
C THR A 227 -5.74 -10.13 8.39
N ALA A 228 -5.69 -11.43 8.62
CA ALA A 228 -4.75 -12.34 7.99
C ALA A 228 -5.47 -13.58 7.46
N PHE A 229 -4.91 -14.15 6.39
CA PHE A 229 -5.46 -15.36 5.80
C PHE A 229 -4.39 -16.29 5.24
N PHE A 230 -4.08 -17.36 5.97
CA PHE A 230 -3.23 -18.43 5.47
C PHE A 230 -4.01 -19.35 4.51
N LYS A 231 -3.43 -19.64 3.34
CA LYS A 231 -4.04 -20.47 2.30
C LYS A 231 -3.30 -21.80 2.13
N GLY A 232 -4.00 -22.90 2.34
CA GLY A 232 -3.54 -24.25 2.02
C GLY A 232 -4.26 -24.80 0.78
N ARG A 233 -3.58 -25.69 0.04
CA ARG A 233 -4.16 -26.43 -1.09
C ARG A 233 -3.75 -27.91 -1.08
N GLY A 234 -4.72 -28.77 -1.38
CA GLY A 234 -4.56 -30.22 -1.54
C GLY A 234 -5.64 -30.77 -2.48
N LEU A 235 -6.46 -31.71 -2.01
CA LEU A 235 -7.66 -32.16 -2.73
C LEU A 235 -8.73 -31.04 -2.80
N GLY A 236 -8.72 -30.14 -1.82
CA GLY A 236 -9.44 -28.86 -1.83
C GLY A 236 -8.63 -27.75 -1.18
N ASP A 237 -9.30 -26.64 -0.85
CA ASP A 237 -8.70 -25.52 -0.13
C ASP A 237 -8.92 -25.68 1.40
N CYS A 238 -7.93 -25.21 2.16
CA CYS A 238 -7.92 -25.15 3.62
C CYS A 238 -7.16 -23.89 4.07
N GLY A 239 -7.12 -23.57 5.36
CA GLY A 239 -6.49 -22.33 5.80
C GLY A 239 -6.89 -21.86 7.18
N ILE A 240 -6.36 -20.70 7.55
CA ILE A 240 -6.65 -20.02 8.82
C ILE A 240 -6.92 -18.55 8.53
N TYR A 241 -8.06 -18.07 9.01
CA TYR A 241 -8.45 -16.67 8.98
C TYR A 241 -8.35 -16.09 10.39
N ASP A 242 -7.57 -15.01 10.53
CA ASP A 242 -7.33 -14.37 11.81
C ASP A 242 -7.67 -12.88 11.74
N VAL A 243 -8.19 -12.35 12.84
CA VAL A 243 -8.36 -10.92 13.06
C VAL A 243 -7.77 -10.56 14.41
N TRP A 244 -6.78 -9.67 14.39
CA TRP A 244 -6.21 -9.09 15.61
C TRP A 244 -6.48 -7.59 15.67
N LYS A 245 -6.72 -7.08 16.87
CA LYS A 245 -6.76 -5.65 17.15
C LYS A 245 -5.50 -5.21 17.89
N ALA A 246 -4.79 -4.23 17.33
CA ALA A 246 -3.68 -3.56 17.98
C ALA A 246 -4.21 -2.58 19.04
N THR A 247 -3.65 -2.67 20.24
CA THR A 247 -3.95 -1.79 21.38
C THR A 247 -2.65 -1.29 22.00
N ASP A 248 -2.69 -0.11 22.60
CA ASP A 248 -1.69 0.30 23.58
C ASP A 248 -1.92 -0.52 24.86
N ASP A 249 -0.90 -1.20 25.35
CA ASP A 249 -0.97 -1.98 26.59
C ASP A 249 -0.98 -1.11 27.87
N GLY A 250 -0.77 0.21 27.72
CA GLY A 250 -0.67 1.16 28.82
C GLY A 250 0.74 1.28 29.40
N GLU A 251 1.69 0.50 28.90
CA GLU A 251 3.12 0.53 29.26
C GLU A 251 3.98 1.04 28.10
N GLY A 252 3.35 1.63 27.07
CA GLY A 252 4.04 2.14 25.89
C GLY A 252 4.45 1.03 24.93
N LYS A 253 3.71 -0.08 24.87
CA LYS A 253 3.91 -1.12 23.85
C LYS A 253 2.62 -1.45 23.13
N VAL A 254 2.77 -1.80 21.85
CA VAL A 254 1.68 -2.35 21.07
C VAL A 254 1.48 -3.80 21.49
N ARG A 255 0.24 -4.14 21.82
CA ARG A 255 -0.22 -5.51 22.03
C ARG A 255 -1.32 -5.84 21.04
N PHE A 256 -1.34 -7.09 20.58
CA PHE A 256 -2.48 -7.62 19.82
C PHE A 256 -3.44 -8.37 20.73
N VAL A 257 -4.74 -8.17 20.47
CA VAL A 257 -5.84 -8.95 21.02
C VAL A 257 -6.48 -9.72 19.88
N LEU A 258 -6.56 -11.05 20.00
CA LEU A 258 -7.29 -11.88 19.05
C LEU A 258 -8.78 -11.58 19.14
N VAL A 259 -9.36 -11.17 18.01
CA VAL A 259 -10.79 -10.84 17.88
C VAL A 259 -11.55 -12.02 17.31
N GLU A 260 -10.98 -12.68 16.31
CA GLU A 260 -11.58 -13.79 15.61
C GLU A 260 -10.48 -14.69 15.07
N GLU A 261 -10.68 -16.00 15.19
CA GLU A 261 -9.89 -17.01 14.51
C GLU A 261 -10.85 -18.06 13.96
N ARG A 262 -10.68 -18.40 12.69
CA ARG A 262 -11.41 -19.49 12.04
C ARG A 262 -10.41 -20.36 11.30
N SER A 263 -10.48 -21.66 11.53
CA SER A 263 -9.50 -22.61 11.01
C SER A 263 -10.18 -23.78 10.32
N LYS A 264 -9.69 -24.10 9.12
CA LYS A 264 -9.93 -25.35 8.43
C LYS A 264 -8.57 -26.03 8.25
N GLY A 265 -8.33 -27.08 9.04
CA GLY A 265 -7.06 -27.81 9.00
C GLY A 265 -6.83 -28.57 7.71
N ASP A 266 -7.75 -29.46 7.34
CA ASP A 266 -7.52 -30.40 6.23
C ASP A 266 -7.94 -29.86 4.87
N CYS A 267 -7.07 -30.00 3.88
CA CYS A 267 -7.32 -29.70 2.47
C CYS A 267 -7.96 -30.90 1.73
N ASP A 268 -9.03 -31.45 2.31
CA ASP A 268 -9.64 -32.74 1.95
C ASP A 268 -10.68 -32.70 0.80
N GLY A 269 -11.02 -31.51 0.29
CA GLY A 269 -12.05 -31.34 -0.74
C GLY A 269 -13.47 -31.22 -0.18
N ASN A 270 -13.66 -31.31 1.14
CA ASN A 270 -14.92 -30.97 1.79
C ASN A 270 -14.91 -29.49 2.16
N TYR A 271 -15.91 -28.74 1.70
CA TYR A 271 -15.98 -27.31 1.99
C TYR A 271 -16.18 -27.05 3.49
N ALA A 272 -17.04 -27.81 4.17
CA ALA A 272 -17.33 -27.74 5.61
C ALA A 272 -17.43 -26.32 6.23
N GLY A 273 -17.77 -25.30 5.43
CA GLY A 273 -17.86 -23.90 5.86
C GLY A 273 -16.61 -23.05 5.60
N GLY A 274 -15.49 -23.63 5.18
CA GLY A 274 -14.21 -22.93 5.02
C GLY A 274 -13.67 -22.37 6.35
N PRO A 275 -12.42 -21.88 6.37
CA PRO A 275 -12.01 -20.94 7.39
C PRO A 275 -12.87 -19.67 7.30
#